data_AF-A0A2V9VCW0-F1
#
_entry.id   AF-A0A2V9VCW0-F1
#
_cell.length_a   1.000
_cell.length_b   1.000
_cell.length_c   1.000
_cell.angle_alpha   90.00
_cell.angle_beta   90.00
_cell.angle_gamma   90.00
#
_symmetry.space_group_name_H-M   'P 1'
#
loop_
_entity.id
_entity.type
_entity.pdbx_description
1 polymer ?
#
loop_
_entity_poly.entity_id
_entity_poly.type
_entity_poly.pdbx_seq_one_letter_code
_entity_poly.pdbx_strand_id
1 'polypeptide(L)'
;MQAVPVRGIETTLQGSILVLIQFDVAEEIRLDELRKIFSARTAGASFKHPAPGYVQYQRPPVMEPIEKLVLDSGERLDGQIKYYDYGVLSVVFELPFKGEWEDLVRLSGRWVWDTDFTALASKIVKKRLERARPALIKPYDNWLHEDYFIFHVREMASKPSGNEVLKSHGDQIAQIVRGETLPLSDGERQEILQGRISYYPNDLAVIGWNAAFLYDSIAGAETAIQLLEYANSQLLEFRHYDELLTRELEGVYDFLENGGTSLWSRWRTANAATKLHTVLLDVDELTEHADNAIKFLSDMFSARLYKLAASRIGVPDYKDLVQQKLKTAEELYHFMVDQFNQSRAFVLELMVVVILVIELVMLFRGKPGF
;
A
#
# COMPACT_ATOMS: atom_id res chain seq x y z
N MET A 1 42.64 -15.85 -40.74
CA MET A 1 42.19 -14.79 -39.81
C MET A 1 40.71 -15.01 -39.56
N GLN A 2 40.37 -15.63 -38.43
CA GLN A 2 38.99 -15.73 -37.98
C GLN A 2 38.57 -14.38 -37.42
N ALA A 3 37.45 -13.84 -37.91
CA ALA A 3 36.89 -12.61 -37.42
C ALA A 3 36.47 -12.81 -35.96
N VAL A 4 37.09 -12.04 -35.07
CA VAL A 4 36.65 -11.89 -33.68
C VAL A 4 35.29 -11.18 -33.73
N PRO A 5 34.22 -11.73 -33.16
CA PRO A 5 32.95 -11.02 -33.13
C PRO A 5 33.11 -9.80 -32.23
N VAL A 6 32.79 -8.62 -32.75
CA VAL A 6 32.73 -7.37 -32.00
C VAL A 6 31.52 -7.47 -31.04
N ARG A 7 31.71 -8.14 -29.90
CA ARG A 7 30.84 -7.96 -28.73
C ARG A 7 31.20 -6.61 -28.12
N GLY A 8 30.22 -5.73 -27.89
CA GLY A 8 30.36 -4.77 -26.80
C GLY A 8 30.15 -3.28 -27.07
N ILE A 9 29.31 -2.85 -28.03
CA ILE A 9 28.85 -1.45 -28.05
C ILE A 9 27.34 -1.32 -28.27
N GLU A 10 26.69 -2.18 -29.07
CA GLU A 10 25.27 -2.01 -29.42
C GLU A 10 24.26 -2.50 -28.35
N THR A 11 24.70 -3.30 -27.37
CA THR A 11 23.83 -3.97 -26.37
C THR A 11 23.91 -3.40 -24.95
N THR A 12 24.72 -2.36 -24.73
CA THR A 12 24.93 -1.81 -23.39
C THR A 12 23.74 -0.96 -22.94
N LEU A 13 23.16 -1.34 -21.81
CA LEU A 13 22.14 -0.62 -21.06
C LEU A 13 22.81 0.29 -20.04
N GLN A 14 22.26 1.49 -19.86
CA GLN A 14 22.62 2.40 -18.78
C GLN A 14 21.36 2.88 -18.08
N GLY A 15 21.36 2.86 -16.76
CA GLY A 15 20.17 3.16 -15.98
C GLY A 15 20.39 3.05 -14.48
N SER A 16 19.33 2.72 -13.77
CA SER A 16 19.30 2.54 -12.33
C SER A 16 18.27 1.49 -11.95
N ILE A 17 18.54 0.79 -10.85
CA ILE A 17 17.60 -0.16 -10.26
C ILE A 17 17.21 0.41 -8.91
N LEU A 18 15.91 0.61 -8.72
CA LEU A 18 15.34 1.12 -7.49
C LEU A 18 14.65 -0.01 -6.75
N VAL A 19 14.82 -0.04 -5.43
CA VAL A 19 14.04 -0.86 -4.51
C VAL A 19 13.29 0.07 -3.59
N LEU A 20 11.96 -0.01 -3.64
CA LEU A 20 11.07 0.73 -2.77
C LEU A 20 10.62 -0.23 -1.67
N ILE A 21 10.94 0.06 -0.41
CA ILE A 21 10.43 -0.68 0.74
C ILE A 21 9.57 0.28 1.55
N GLN A 22 8.26 0.05 1.56
CA GLN A 22 7.31 0.86 2.29
C GLN A 22 6.92 0.19 3.60
N PHE A 23 6.81 0.98 4.66
CA PHE A 23 6.37 0.55 5.97
C PHE A 23 5.19 1.41 6.42
N ASP A 24 4.19 0.77 6.98
CA ASP A 24 3.11 1.45 7.66
C ASP A 24 3.41 1.47 9.16
N VAL A 25 3.65 2.68 9.69
CA VAL A 25 4.33 2.83 11.00
C VAL A 25 3.48 3.56 12.04
N ALA A 26 2.43 4.26 11.63
CA ALA A 26 1.59 5.08 12.50
C ALA A 26 0.29 5.47 11.78
N GLU A 27 -0.73 5.96 12.49
CA GLU A 27 -1.92 6.53 11.83
C GLU A 27 -1.59 7.86 11.11
N GLU A 28 -0.72 8.68 11.70
CA GLU A 28 -0.31 9.95 11.10
C GLU A 28 1.15 10.27 11.44
N ILE A 29 1.87 10.87 10.49
CA ILE A 29 3.17 11.50 10.72
C ILE A 29 3.04 13.01 10.56
N ARG A 30 3.25 13.74 11.66
CA ARG A 30 3.27 15.20 11.64
C ARG A 30 4.52 15.73 10.95
N LEU A 31 4.44 15.91 9.63
CA LEU A 31 5.57 16.30 8.78
C LEU A 31 6.25 17.61 9.24
N ASP A 32 5.50 18.56 9.80
CA ASP A 32 6.06 19.82 10.30
C ASP A 32 6.95 19.63 11.54
N GLU A 33 6.58 18.74 12.46
CA GLU A 33 7.43 18.37 13.58
C GLU A 33 8.64 17.56 13.11
N LEU A 34 8.43 16.65 12.16
CA LEU A 34 9.50 15.85 11.58
C LEU A 34 10.59 16.70 10.92
N ARG A 35 10.19 17.75 10.19
CA ARG A 35 11.11 18.73 9.57
C ARG A 35 12.00 19.41 10.62
N LYS A 36 11.43 19.77 11.78
CA LYS A 36 12.19 20.37 12.90
C LYS A 36 13.18 19.38 13.50
N ILE A 37 12.78 18.12 13.68
CA ILE A 37 13.61 17.06 14.28
C ILE A 37 14.84 16.76 13.42
N PHE A 38 14.65 16.58 12.12
CA PHE A 38 15.75 16.17 11.25
C PHE A 38 16.55 17.33 10.68
N SER A 39 16.13 18.59 10.90
CA SER A 39 16.66 19.75 10.15
C SER A 39 16.68 19.46 8.64
N ALA A 40 15.71 18.64 8.18
CA ALA A 40 15.69 18.10 6.84
C ALA A 40 15.43 19.26 5.87
N ARG A 41 16.28 19.34 4.83
CA ARG A 41 16.08 20.32 3.76
C ARG A 41 14.67 20.12 3.19
N THR A 42 13.94 21.22 3.03
CA THR A 42 12.71 21.24 2.25
C THR A 42 12.99 20.60 0.89
N ALA A 43 12.02 19.86 0.34
CA ALA A 43 11.96 19.48 -1.08
C ALA A 43 11.89 20.71 -2.04
N GLY A 44 12.46 21.86 -1.64
CA GLY A 44 12.53 23.09 -2.43
C GLY A 44 13.92 23.39 -3.00
N ALA A 45 14.94 22.55 -2.76
CA ALA A 45 16.30 22.88 -3.19
C ALA A 45 17.18 21.66 -3.54
N SER A 46 16.76 20.86 -4.53
CA SER A 46 17.66 20.26 -5.54
C SER A 46 16.89 19.44 -6.58
N PHE A 47 15.85 20.00 -7.19
CA PHE A 47 15.39 19.53 -8.50
C PHE A 47 16.05 20.45 -9.53
N LYS A 48 17.20 20.03 -10.09
CA LYS A 48 17.91 20.80 -11.13
C LYS A 48 17.18 20.79 -12.49
N HIS A 49 16.01 20.18 -12.55
CA HIS A 49 15.05 20.35 -13.62
C HIS A 49 13.69 20.54 -12.97
N PRO A 50 12.86 21.51 -13.42
CA PRO A 50 11.45 21.49 -13.08
C PRO A 50 10.89 20.21 -13.69
N ALA A 51 10.76 19.16 -12.87
CA ALA A 51 9.87 18.06 -13.16
C ALA A 51 8.52 18.71 -13.49
N PRO A 52 7.91 18.47 -14.66
CA PRO A 52 6.65 19.13 -14.95
C PRO A 52 5.64 18.61 -13.91
N GLY A 53 4.82 19.50 -13.36
CA GLY A 53 4.05 19.30 -12.13
C GLY A 53 2.86 18.33 -12.28
N TYR A 54 3.12 17.10 -12.74
CA TYR A 54 2.10 16.11 -13.08
C TYR A 54 1.51 15.39 -11.87
N VAL A 55 2.29 15.28 -10.79
CA VAL A 55 1.87 14.76 -9.48
C VAL A 55 2.07 15.86 -8.46
N GLN A 56 0.98 16.36 -7.88
CA GLN A 56 1.02 17.32 -6.79
C GLN A 56 0.52 16.66 -5.51
N TYR A 57 1.43 16.42 -4.57
CA TYR A 57 1.07 16.03 -3.22
C TYR A 57 0.33 17.19 -2.54
N GLN A 58 -0.76 16.88 -1.84
CA GLN A 58 -1.41 17.89 -1.01
C GLN A 58 -0.46 18.36 0.12
N ARG A 59 0.33 17.42 0.67
CA ARG A 59 1.43 17.70 1.59
C ARG A 59 2.69 16.97 1.11
N PRO A 60 3.70 17.68 0.57
CA PRO A 60 4.91 17.04 0.08
C PRO A 60 5.62 16.24 1.18
N PRO A 61 6.06 15.00 0.87
CA PRO A 61 6.73 14.15 1.86
C PRO A 61 8.05 14.79 2.32
N VAL A 62 8.45 14.47 3.56
CA VAL A 62 9.77 14.84 4.06
C VAL A 62 10.77 13.83 3.53
N MET A 63 11.87 14.28 2.93
CA MET A 63 12.92 13.42 2.41
C MET A 63 14.17 13.51 3.27
N GLU A 64 14.68 12.36 3.71
CA GLU A 64 15.93 12.23 4.46
C GLU A 64 16.91 11.33 3.69
N PRO A 65 18.07 11.83 3.22
CA PRO A 65 19.11 10.95 2.69
C PRO A 65 19.69 10.08 3.80
N ILE A 66 19.94 8.81 3.50
CA ILE A 66 20.57 7.87 4.43
C ILE A 66 21.97 7.49 3.95
N GLU A 67 22.74 6.89 4.86
CA GLU A 67 24.07 6.37 4.54
C GLU A 67 23.97 5.29 3.45
N LYS A 68 24.98 5.24 2.58
CA LYS A 68 25.01 4.26 1.48
C LYS A 68 24.95 2.85 2.04
N LEU A 69 24.01 2.06 1.52
CA LEU A 69 23.89 0.65 1.85
C LEU A 69 24.93 -0.12 1.03
N VAL A 70 25.72 -0.96 1.70
CA VAL A 70 26.66 -1.87 1.04
C VAL A 70 26.13 -3.28 1.21
N LEU A 71 25.81 -3.94 0.10
CA LEU A 71 25.39 -5.35 0.10
C LEU A 71 26.60 -6.26 0.24
N ASP A 72 26.38 -7.51 0.66
CA ASP A 72 27.44 -8.52 0.80
C ASP A 72 28.15 -8.85 -0.53
N SER A 73 27.46 -8.62 -1.64
CA SER A 73 27.98 -8.68 -3.01
C SER A 73 28.98 -7.55 -3.37
N GLY A 74 29.12 -6.53 -2.51
CA GLY A 74 29.96 -5.35 -2.72
C GLY A 74 29.26 -4.18 -3.42
N GLU A 75 28.00 -4.35 -3.80
CA GLU A 75 27.18 -3.30 -4.41
C GLU A 75 26.92 -2.16 -3.43
N ARG A 76 27.00 -0.91 -3.91
CA ARG A 76 26.83 0.29 -3.09
C ARG A 76 25.62 1.07 -3.58
N LEU A 77 24.58 1.10 -2.74
CA LEU A 77 23.31 1.71 -3.07
C LEU A 77 23.22 3.07 -2.40
N ASP A 78 22.78 4.07 -3.16
CA ASP A 78 22.33 5.33 -2.59
C ASP A 78 20.96 5.09 -1.94
N GLY A 79 20.70 5.73 -0.80
CA GLY A 79 19.50 5.50 -0.03
C GLY A 79 18.84 6.80 0.40
N GLN A 80 17.51 6.82 0.41
CA GLN A 80 16.72 7.89 0.97
C GLN A 80 15.48 7.34 1.67
N ILE A 81 14.96 8.08 2.63
CA ILE A 81 13.68 7.81 3.29
C ILE A 81 12.72 8.95 2.95
N LYS A 82 11.51 8.61 2.53
CA LYS A 82 10.40 9.54 2.36
C LYS A 82 9.36 9.26 3.44
N TYR A 83 8.92 10.31 4.12
CA TYR A 83 7.89 10.26 5.14
C TYR A 83 6.63 10.94 4.61
N TYR A 84 5.52 10.20 4.60
CA TYR A 84 4.22 10.68 4.19
C TYR A 84 3.37 11.01 5.42
N ASP A 85 2.44 11.96 5.29
CA ASP A 85 1.62 12.42 6.41
C ASP A 85 0.63 11.37 6.88
N TYR A 86 0.16 10.50 5.98
CA TYR A 86 -0.75 9.39 6.25
C TYR A 86 -0.08 8.14 6.86
N GLY A 87 1.01 8.30 7.62
CA GLY A 87 1.55 7.17 8.40
C GLY A 87 2.58 6.28 7.69
N VAL A 88 2.73 6.41 6.37
CA VAL A 88 3.64 5.58 5.57
C VAL A 88 5.05 6.17 5.46
N LEU A 89 6.04 5.29 5.52
CA LEU A 89 7.45 5.57 5.29
C LEU A 89 7.96 4.73 4.12
N SER A 90 8.57 5.37 3.12
CA SER A 90 9.18 4.70 1.96
C SER A 90 10.70 4.80 2.01
N VAL A 91 11.39 3.67 2.08
CA VAL A 91 12.84 3.58 1.91
C VAL A 91 13.13 3.27 0.46
N VAL A 92 13.89 4.15 -0.20
CA VAL A 92 14.28 3.97 -1.60
C VAL A 92 15.78 3.73 -1.64
N PHE A 93 16.17 2.55 -2.14
CA PHE A 93 17.55 2.26 -2.51
C PHE A 93 17.73 2.33 -4.01
N GLU A 94 18.82 2.93 -4.47
CA GLU A 94 19.14 3.08 -5.89
C GLU A 94 20.55 2.52 -6.18
N LEU A 95 20.64 1.63 -7.16
CA LEU A 95 21.91 1.17 -7.74
C LEU A 95 22.01 1.66 -9.19
N PRO A 96 22.98 2.54 -9.51
CA PRO A 96 23.33 2.83 -10.89
C PRO A 96 23.77 1.56 -11.62
N PHE A 97 23.16 1.29 -12.78
CA PHE A 97 23.40 0.09 -13.56
C PHE A 97 24.03 0.40 -14.92
N LYS A 98 25.03 -0.40 -15.28
CA LYS A 98 25.60 -0.44 -16.63
C LYS A 98 26.01 -1.88 -16.96
N GLY A 99 25.40 -2.45 -18.00
CA GLY A 99 25.61 -3.85 -18.37
C GLY A 99 24.79 -4.24 -19.59
N GLU A 100 24.73 -5.54 -19.87
CA GLU A 100 23.86 -6.10 -20.92
C GLU A 100 22.52 -6.58 -20.34
N TRP A 101 21.58 -6.96 -21.21
CA TRP A 101 20.27 -7.50 -20.80
C TRP A 101 20.39 -8.73 -19.90
N GLU A 102 21.31 -9.64 -20.19
CA GLU A 102 21.53 -10.84 -19.36
C GLU A 102 22.04 -10.49 -17.96
N ASP A 103 22.81 -9.40 -17.82
CA ASP A 103 23.25 -8.90 -16.52
C ASP A 103 22.06 -8.36 -15.73
N LEU A 104 21.15 -7.65 -16.39
CA LEU A 104 19.94 -7.10 -15.77
C LEU A 104 18.97 -8.20 -15.34
N VAL A 105 18.77 -9.24 -16.16
CA VAL A 105 17.94 -10.43 -15.83
C VAL A 105 18.49 -11.18 -14.63
N ARG A 106 19.81 -11.39 -14.57
CA ARG A 106 20.45 -12.06 -13.43
C ARG A 106 20.36 -11.21 -12.16
N LEU A 107 20.51 -9.90 -12.31
CA LEU A 107 20.41 -8.96 -11.20
C LEU A 107 18.98 -8.89 -10.66
N SER A 108 17.97 -8.83 -11.53
CA SER A 108 16.56 -8.84 -11.13
C SER A 108 16.19 -10.10 -10.38
N GLY A 109 16.60 -11.28 -10.86
CA GLY A 109 16.30 -12.54 -10.17
C GLY A 109 16.85 -12.59 -8.74
N ARG A 110 18.11 -12.17 -8.55
CA ARG A 110 18.72 -12.12 -7.22
C ARG A 110 18.10 -11.07 -6.30
N TRP A 111 17.73 -9.91 -6.85
CA TRP A 111 17.20 -8.82 -6.04
C TRP A 111 15.76 -9.06 -5.59
N VAL A 112 14.93 -9.60 -6.47
CA VAL A 112 13.52 -9.87 -6.18
C VAL A 112 13.36 -11.03 -5.17
N TRP A 113 14.22 -12.05 -5.21
CA TRP A 113 14.01 -13.27 -4.41
C TRP A 113 15.10 -13.58 -3.38
N ASP A 114 16.37 -13.26 -3.66
CA ASP A 114 17.49 -13.70 -2.81
C ASP A 114 17.97 -12.62 -1.83
N THR A 115 17.60 -11.35 -2.05
CA THR A 115 18.11 -10.22 -1.26
C THR A 115 17.03 -9.66 -0.33
N ASP A 116 17.25 -9.80 0.98
CA ASP A 116 16.30 -9.32 1.99
C ASP A 116 16.45 -7.81 2.25
N PHE A 117 16.00 -7.00 1.29
CA PHE A 117 15.98 -5.55 1.40
C PHE A 117 15.09 -5.07 2.55
N THR A 118 14.01 -5.79 2.85
CA THR A 118 13.09 -5.48 3.95
C THR A 118 13.80 -5.52 5.30
N ALA A 119 14.57 -6.57 5.59
CA ALA A 119 15.32 -6.64 6.84
C ALA A 119 16.40 -5.56 6.96
N LEU A 120 17.05 -5.21 5.85
CA LEU A 120 18.03 -4.12 5.80
C LEU A 120 17.36 -2.76 6.06
N ALA A 121 16.26 -2.48 5.37
CA ALA A 121 15.48 -1.27 5.53
C ALA A 121 14.91 -1.15 6.95
N SER A 122 14.35 -2.22 7.51
CA SER A 122 13.75 -2.25 8.85
C SER A 122 14.75 -1.81 9.94
N LYS A 123 16.01 -2.24 9.86
CA LYS A 123 17.07 -1.81 10.80
C LYS A 123 17.31 -0.31 10.75
N ILE A 124 17.33 0.27 9.55
CA ILE A 124 17.54 1.71 9.33
C ILE A 124 16.33 2.48 9.84
N VAL A 125 15.13 2.04 9.47
CA VAL A 125 13.86 2.66 9.84
C VAL A 125 13.66 2.67 11.35
N LYS A 126 13.90 1.56 12.05
CA LYS A 126 13.83 1.50 13.53
C LYS A 126 14.66 2.60 14.18
N LYS A 127 15.94 2.73 13.80
CA LYS A 127 16.83 3.77 14.34
C LYS A 127 16.33 5.19 14.04
N ARG A 128 15.69 5.41 12.88
CA ARG A 128 15.15 6.72 12.50
C ARG A 128 13.85 7.04 13.22
N LEU A 129 12.97 6.06 13.41
CA LEU A 129 11.69 6.26 14.10
C LEU A 129 11.86 6.53 15.59
N GLU A 130 12.90 6.00 16.25
CA GLU A 130 13.23 6.40 17.62
C GLU A 130 13.43 7.92 17.77
N ARG A 131 14.07 8.54 16.77
CA ARG A 131 14.27 10.01 16.74
C ARG A 131 13.00 10.74 16.32
N ALA A 132 12.22 10.16 15.42
CA ALA A 132 10.98 10.73 14.90
C ALA A 132 9.77 10.55 15.84
N ARG A 133 9.89 9.80 16.94
CA ARG A 133 8.79 9.44 17.86
C ARG A 133 7.86 10.60 18.24
N PRO A 134 8.33 11.84 18.50
CA PRO A 134 7.44 12.97 18.84
C PRO A 134 6.52 13.41 17.68
N ALA A 135 6.87 13.08 16.43
CA ALA A 135 6.08 13.39 15.25
C ALA A 135 5.04 12.31 14.90
N LEU A 136 5.14 11.11 15.48
CA LEU A 136 4.24 9.98 15.19
C LEU A 136 2.97 10.04 16.05
N ILE A 137 1.81 9.91 15.42
CA ILE A 137 0.51 9.78 16.09
C ILE A 137 0.09 8.31 16.05
N LYS A 138 -0.14 7.74 17.24
CA LYS A 138 -0.48 6.31 17.44
C LYS A 138 0.42 5.37 16.60
N PRO A 139 1.74 5.34 16.87
CA PRO A 139 2.63 4.43 16.16
C PRO A 139 2.29 2.97 16.45
N TYR A 140 2.50 2.12 15.46
CA TYR A 140 2.24 0.68 15.54
C TYR A 140 3.46 -0.07 16.06
N ASP A 141 3.22 -1.15 16.82
CA ASP A 141 4.28 -2.02 17.33
C ASP A 141 4.85 -2.96 16.26
N ASN A 142 3.97 -3.43 15.36
CA ASN A 142 4.32 -4.24 14.19
C ASN A 142 3.98 -3.45 12.93
N TRP A 143 4.86 -3.46 11.94
CA TRP A 143 4.68 -2.72 10.70
C TRP A 143 4.41 -3.67 9.55
N LEU A 144 3.31 -3.42 8.84
CA LEU A 144 3.13 -3.95 7.51
C LEU A 144 4.15 -3.32 6.58
N HIS A 145 4.52 -4.08 5.56
CA HIS A 145 5.45 -3.61 4.55
C HIS A 145 5.09 -4.15 3.17
N GLU A 146 5.53 -3.40 2.16
CA GLU A 146 5.50 -3.80 0.77
C GLU A 146 6.83 -3.44 0.11
N ASP A 147 7.32 -4.32 -0.74
CA ASP A 147 8.50 -4.10 -1.56
C ASP A 147 8.16 -4.05 -3.05
N TYR A 148 8.76 -3.10 -3.76
CA TYR A 148 8.56 -2.94 -5.20
C TYR A 148 9.85 -2.56 -5.91
N PHE A 149 10.14 -3.24 -7.01
CA PHE A 149 11.38 -3.06 -7.77
C PHE A 149 11.13 -2.27 -9.05
N ILE A 150 11.99 -1.29 -9.36
CA ILE A 150 11.92 -0.54 -10.61
C ILE A 150 13.25 -0.66 -11.35
N PHE A 151 13.21 -1.32 -12.49
CA PHE A 151 14.34 -1.44 -13.40
C PHE A 151 14.25 -0.35 -14.46
N HIS A 152 14.93 0.77 -14.21
CA HIS A 152 14.90 1.94 -15.07
C HIS A 152 16.10 1.95 -16.01
N VAL A 153 15.88 1.67 -17.29
CA VAL A 153 16.86 1.86 -18.35
C VAL A 153 16.71 3.26 -18.94
N ARG A 154 17.74 4.09 -18.79
CA ARG A 154 17.76 5.46 -19.31
C ARG A 154 18.21 5.54 -20.76
N GLU A 155 19.26 4.78 -21.08
CA GLU A 155 19.94 4.87 -22.36
C GLU A 155 20.30 3.49 -22.88
N MET A 156 20.09 3.31 -24.18
CA MET A 156 20.53 2.18 -24.97
C MET A 156 21.29 2.72 -26.20
N ALA A 157 22.30 2.01 -26.67
CA ALA A 157 23.21 2.49 -27.72
C ALA A 157 22.51 2.93 -29.01
N SER A 158 21.49 2.19 -29.45
CA SER A 158 20.73 2.47 -30.68
C SER A 158 19.54 3.41 -30.48
N LYS A 159 19.24 3.83 -29.24
CA LYS A 159 18.04 4.60 -28.86
C LYS A 159 16.76 4.09 -29.55
N PRO A 160 16.46 2.78 -29.44
CA PRO A 160 15.29 2.19 -30.08
C PRO A 160 14.00 2.81 -29.55
N SER A 161 12.95 2.73 -30.35
CA SER A 161 11.59 3.01 -29.89
C SER A 161 11.13 1.97 -28.87
N GLY A 162 10.18 2.31 -27.99
CA GLY A 162 9.63 1.38 -27.00
C GLY A 162 9.04 0.12 -27.63
N ASN A 163 8.45 0.24 -28.84
CA ASN A 163 7.95 -0.92 -29.59
C ASN A 163 9.07 -1.82 -30.14
N GLU A 164 10.20 -1.26 -30.58
CA GLU A 164 11.36 -2.04 -31.01
C GLU A 164 11.99 -2.77 -29.82
N VAL A 165 12.07 -2.12 -28.66
CA VAL A 165 12.51 -2.72 -27.40
C VAL A 165 11.64 -3.92 -27.04
N LEU A 166 10.30 -3.74 -27.03
CA LEU A 166 9.38 -4.85 -26.75
C LEU A 166 9.51 -6.00 -27.74
N LYS A 167 9.68 -5.70 -29.03
CA LYS A 167 9.79 -6.73 -30.07
C LYS A 167 11.10 -7.52 -29.96
N SER A 168 12.18 -6.85 -29.59
CA SER A 168 13.53 -7.44 -29.59
C SER A 168 13.89 -8.07 -28.24
N HIS A 169 13.34 -7.53 -27.15
CA HIS A 169 13.70 -7.86 -25.77
C HIS A 169 12.49 -8.15 -24.86
N GLY A 170 11.32 -8.46 -25.43
CA GLY A 170 10.12 -8.76 -24.65
C GLY A 170 10.29 -9.96 -23.70
N ASP A 171 11.09 -10.95 -24.08
CA ASP A 171 11.42 -12.10 -23.22
C ASP A 171 12.20 -11.64 -21.97
N GLN A 172 13.28 -10.88 -22.16
CA GLN A 172 14.10 -10.39 -21.06
C GLN A 172 13.34 -9.40 -20.18
N ILE A 173 12.49 -8.54 -20.75
CA ILE A 173 11.66 -7.62 -19.96
C ILE A 173 10.69 -8.41 -19.09
N ALA A 174 10.03 -9.44 -19.61
CA ALA A 174 9.12 -10.27 -18.83
C ALA A 174 9.87 -10.99 -17.69
N GLN A 175 11.05 -11.53 -17.98
CA GLN A 175 11.95 -12.12 -16.98
C GLN A 175 12.36 -11.12 -15.89
N ILE A 176 12.73 -9.90 -16.27
CA ILE A 176 13.11 -8.83 -15.33
C ILE A 176 11.94 -8.47 -14.42
N VAL A 177 10.76 -8.21 -15.00
CA VAL A 177 9.55 -7.84 -14.26
C VAL A 177 9.06 -8.95 -13.34
N ARG A 178 9.29 -10.23 -13.70
CA ARG A 178 8.93 -11.38 -12.85
C ARG A 178 10.01 -11.73 -11.82
N GLY A 179 11.24 -11.26 -12.00
CA GLY A 179 12.38 -11.69 -11.22
C GLY A 179 12.84 -13.12 -11.56
N GLU A 180 12.65 -13.56 -12.80
CA GLU A 180 12.97 -14.93 -13.23
C GLU A 180 14.17 -14.94 -14.16
N THR A 181 15.11 -15.87 -13.93
CA THR A 181 16.29 -16.03 -14.81
C THR A 181 16.08 -17.03 -15.93
N LEU A 182 15.10 -17.93 -15.76
CA LEU A 182 14.77 -18.94 -16.76
C LEU A 182 13.75 -18.39 -17.77
N PRO A 183 13.75 -18.91 -19.02
CA PRO A 183 12.77 -18.50 -20.01
C PRO A 183 11.33 -18.79 -19.53
N LEU A 184 10.46 -17.80 -19.66
CA LEU A 184 9.05 -17.92 -19.32
C LEU A 184 8.26 -18.57 -20.46
N SER A 185 7.12 -19.18 -20.13
CA SER A 185 6.20 -19.69 -21.14
C SER A 185 5.60 -18.53 -21.97
N ASP A 186 5.15 -18.83 -23.20
CA ASP A 186 4.56 -17.81 -24.07
C ASP A 186 3.34 -17.12 -23.45
N GLY A 187 2.52 -17.88 -22.69
CA GLY A 187 1.35 -17.34 -22.00
C GLY A 187 1.73 -16.38 -20.87
N GLU A 188 2.69 -16.77 -20.04
CA GLU A 188 3.20 -15.94 -18.95
C GLU A 188 3.84 -14.64 -19.48
N ARG A 189 4.64 -14.75 -20.55
CA ARG A 189 5.22 -13.58 -21.20
C ARG A 189 4.14 -12.64 -21.72
N GLN A 190 3.10 -13.16 -22.37
CA GLN A 190 2.01 -12.33 -22.89
C GLN A 190 1.24 -11.65 -21.76
N GLU A 191 0.98 -12.34 -20.65
CA GLU A 191 0.34 -11.77 -19.46
C GLU A 191 1.12 -10.56 -18.94
N ILE A 192 2.43 -10.73 -18.71
CA ILE A 192 3.30 -9.67 -18.19
C ILE A 192 3.35 -8.48 -19.15
N LEU A 193 3.51 -8.75 -20.45
CA LEU A 193 3.60 -7.70 -21.48
C LEU A 193 2.26 -6.99 -21.74
N GLN A 194 1.12 -7.50 -21.26
CA GLN A 194 -0.13 -6.72 -21.24
C GLN A 194 -0.07 -5.55 -20.24
N GLY A 195 0.86 -5.58 -19.29
CA GLY A 195 1.16 -4.47 -18.37
C GLY A 195 1.92 -3.31 -19.04
N ARG A 196 2.02 -3.28 -20.37
CA ARG A 196 2.76 -2.26 -21.11
C ARG A 196 1.98 -0.97 -21.33
N ILE A 197 2.66 0.17 -21.24
CA ILE A 197 2.13 1.49 -21.57
C ILE A 197 3.26 2.41 -22.04
N SER A 198 2.95 3.31 -22.97
CA SER A 198 3.87 4.31 -23.53
C SER A 198 3.11 5.62 -23.79
N TYR A 199 3.76 6.76 -23.59
CA TYR A 199 3.23 8.07 -23.97
C TYR A 199 3.85 8.52 -25.32
N TYR A 200 5.18 8.46 -25.40
CA TYR A 200 5.96 8.74 -26.60
C TYR A 200 6.40 7.46 -27.32
N PRO A 201 6.77 7.54 -28.61
CA PRO A 201 7.32 6.39 -29.33
C PRO A 201 8.59 5.80 -28.70
N ASN A 202 9.35 6.61 -27.95
CA ASN A 202 10.65 6.25 -27.40
C ASN A 202 10.60 5.98 -25.89
N ASP A 203 9.42 5.90 -25.30
CA ASP A 203 9.25 5.47 -23.92
C ASP A 203 8.54 4.11 -23.84
N LEU A 204 8.73 3.43 -22.72
CA LEU A 204 8.05 2.19 -22.41
C LEU A 204 8.04 1.96 -20.91
N ALA A 205 6.88 1.68 -20.35
CA ALA A 205 6.73 1.09 -19.03
C ALA A 205 6.07 -0.28 -19.18
N VAL A 206 6.59 -1.30 -18.50
CA VAL A 206 5.94 -2.60 -18.32
C VAL A 206 5.81 -2.83 -16.83
N ILE A 207 4.57 -2.87 -16.35
CA ILE A 207 4.26 -2.90 -14.93
C ILE A 207 3.73 -4.28 -14.56
N GLY A 208 4.42 -4.94 -13.64
CA GLY A 208 4.00 -6.18 -13.01
C GLY A 208 3.62 -5.99 -11.55
N TRP A 209 3.37 -7.12 -10.89
CA TRP A 209 2.93 -7.18 -9.50
C TRP A 209 4.02 -6.71 -8.52
N ASN A 210 5.24 -7.25 -8.62
CA ASN A 210 6.35 -6.93 -7.68
C ASN A 210 7.40 -5.99 -8.30
N ALA A 211 7.36 -5.77 -9.61
CA ALA A 211 8.34 -4.95 -10.29
C ALA A 211 7.82 -4.27 -11.55
N ALA A 212 8.51 -3.22 -11.96
CA ALA A 212 8.30 -2.55 -13.23
C ALA A 212 9.61 -2.40 -14.01
N PHE A 213 9.52 -2.51 -15.33
CA PHE A 213 10.56 -2.10 -16.25
C PHE A 213 10.20 -0.75 -16.87
N LEU A 214 11.10 0.22 -16.77
CA LEU A 214 10.93 1.55 -17.36
C LEU A 214 12.06 1.81 -18.36
N TYR A 215 11.72 2.26 -19.55
CA TYR A 215 12.64 2.80 -20.53
C TYR A 215 12.22 4.22 -20.89
N ASP A 216 12.94 5.20 -20.35
CA ASP A 216 12.72 6.63 -20.56
C ASP A 216 13.93 7.42 -20.02
N SER A 217 14.06 8.68 -20.39
CA SER A 217 14.91 9.66 -19.73
C SER A 217 14.63 9.79 -18.22
N ILE A 218 15.57 10.37 -17.46
CA ILE A 218 15.39 10.61 -16.01
C ILE A 218 14.14 11.45 -15.74
N ALA A 219 13.94 12.52 -16.50
CA ALA A 219 12.82 13.42 -16.31
C ALA A 219 11.48 12.79 -16.72
N GLY A 220 11.46 11.89 -17.72
CA GLY A 220 10.24 11.21 -18.16
C GLY A 220 9.81 10.08 -17.20
N ALA A 221 10.77 9.30 -16.70
CA ALA A 221 10.51 8.22 -15.76
C ALA A 221 10.07 8.69 -14.36
N GLU A 222 10.38 9.94 -13.99
CA GLU A 222 10.11 10.47 -12.65
C GLU A 222 8.63 10.35 -12.25
N THR A 223 7.71 10.75 -13.13
CA THR A 223 6.27 10.63 -12.90
C THR A 223 5.86 9.17 -12.73
N ALA A 224 6.41 8.26 -13.55
CA ALA A 224 6.09 6.84 -13.46
C ALA A 224 6.57 6.23 -12.14
N ILE A 225 7.79 6.55 -11.70
CA ILE A 225 8.35 6.10 -10.42
C ILE A 225 7.49 6.59 -9.25
N GLN A 226 7.09 7.86 -9.26
CA GLN A 226 6.23 8.42 -8.20
C GLN A 226 4.85 7.76 -8.16
N LEU A 227 4.24 7.47 -9.32
CA LEU A 227 2.94 6.80 -9.38
C LEU A 227 3.00 5.32 -8.98
N LEU A 228 4.09 4.62 -9.30
CA LEU A 228 4.33 3.25 -8.84
C LEU A 228 4.51 3.21 -7.31
N GLU A 229 5.34 4.12 -6.78
CA GLU A 229 5.52 4.27 -5.33
C GLU A 229 4.20 4.59 -4.63
N TYR A 230 3.38 5.46 -5.22
CA TYR A 230 2.06 5.77 -4.68
C TYR A 230 1.09 4.60 -4.72
N ALA A 231 1.00 3.89 -5.85
CA ALA A 231 0.14 2.72 -5.97
C ALA A 231 0.52 1.63 -4.96
N ASN A 232 1.82 1.42 -4.73
CA ASN A 232 2.30 0.48 -3.72
C ASN A 232 1.97 0.96 -2.29
N SER A 233 2.03 2.28 -2.04
CA SER A 233 1.61 2.86 -0.76
C SER A 233 0.12 2.66 -0.49
N GLN A 234 -0.72 2.74 -1.53
CA GLN A 234 -2.15 2.49 -1.44
C GLN A 234 -2.46 1.02 -1.17
N LEU A 235 -1.72 0.10 -1.80
CA LEU A 235 -1.82 -1.34 -1.49
C LEU A 235 -1.58 -1.58 0.01
N LEU A 236 -0.46 -1.04 0.52
CA LEU A 236 -0.07 -1.18 1.92
C LEU A 236 -1.16 -0.66 2.87
N GLU A 237 -1.78 0.45 2.54
CA GLU A 237 -2.86 1.05 3.33
C GLU A 237 -4.14 0.19 3.32
N PHE A 238 -4.59 -0.30 2.15
CA PHE A 238 -5.74 -1.20 2.11
C PHE A 238 -5.48 -2.52 2.83
N ARG A 239 -4.24 -3.03 2.81
CA ARG A 239 -3.84 -4.19 3.61
C ARG A 239 -3.91 -3.90 5.11
N HIS A 240 -3.50 -2.71 5.55
CA HIS A 240 -3.66 -2.31 6.94
C HIS A 240 -5.13 -2.32 7.36
N TYR A 241 -6.01 -1.69 6.56
CA TYR A 241 -7.44 -1.66 6.88
C TYR A 241 -8.06 -3.07 6.87
N ASP A 242 -7.61 -3.94 5.96
CA ASP A 242 -8.03 -5.33 5.94
C ASP A 242 -7.71 -6.06 7.25
N GLU A 243 -6.47 -5.93 7.76
CA GLU A 243 -6.06 -6.52 9.04
C GLU A 243 -6.78 -5.89 10.24
N LEU A 244 -6.93 -4.57 10.25
CA LEU A 244 -7.64 -3.83 11.30
C LEU A 244 -9.10 -4.29 11.40
N LEU A 245 -9.81 -4.33 10.28
CA LEU A 245 -11.20 -4.75 10.22
C LEU A 245 -11.36 -6.23 10.59
N THR A 246 -10.45 -7.10 10.15
CA THR A 246 -10.45 -8.52 10.53
C THR A 246 -10.40 -8.68 12.05
N ARG A 247 -9.46 -8.00 12.70
CA ARG A 247 -9.28 -8.05 14.15
C ARG A 247 -10.49 -7.49 14.91
N GLU A 248 -11.06 -6.39 14.45
CA GLU A 248 -12.25 -5.81 15.09
C GLU A 248 -13.49 -6.69 14.88
N LEU A 249 -13.66 -7.30 13.70
CA LEU A 249 -14.74 -8.26 13.43
C LEU A 249 -14.63 -9.52 14.28
N GLU A 250 -13.44 -10.13 14.40
CA GLU A 250 -13.20 -11.26 15.31
C GLU A 250 -13.63 -10.94 16.75
N GLY A 251 -13.30 -9.75 17.24
CA GLY A 251 -13.70 -9.30 18.57
C GLY A 251 -15.23 -9.18 18.76
N VAL A 252 -15.99 -8.91 17.69
CA VAL A 252 -17.46 -8.88 17.74
C VAL A 252 -18.04 -10.28 17.65
N TYR A 253 -17.48 -11.17 16.82
CA TYR A 253 -17.91 -12.57 16.76
C TYR A 253 -17.68 -13.29 18.09
N ASP A 254 -16.50 -13.13 18.71
CA ASP A 254 -16.19 -13.68 20.03
C ASP A 254 -17.15 -13.16 21.11
N PHE A 255 -17.57 -11.89 21.00
CA PHE A 255 -18.56 -11.29 21.91
C PHE A 255 -19.96 -11.90 21.71
N LEU A 256 -20.37 -12.18 20.47
CA LEU A 256 -21.66 -12.80 20.16
C LEU A 256 -21.70 -14.27 20.56
N GLU A 257 -20.62 -15.03 20.33
CA GLU A 257 -20.53 -16.45 20.69
C GLU A 257 -20.42 -16.67 22.21
N ASN A 258 -19.62 -15.86 22.92
CA ASN A 258 -19.48 -15.95 24.38
C ASN A 258 -20.57 -15.18 25.16
N GLY A 259 -21.42 -14.42 24.46
CA GLY A 259 -22.46 -13.54 24.99
C GLY A 259 -23.75 -14.24 25.43
N GLY A 260 -23.65 -15.47 25.94
CA GLY A 260 -24.80 -16.25 26.44
C GLY A 260 -25.51 -15.60 27.64
N THR A 261 -26.80 -15.30 27.45
CA THR A 261 -27.90 -15.36 28.44
C THR A 261 -27.83 -14.57 29.76
N SER A 262 -27.05 -13.49 29.89
CA SER A 262 -27.06 -12.66 31.13
C SER A 262 -27.38 -11.17 30.91
N LEU A 263 -28.14 -10.59 31.86
CA LEU A 263 -28.51 -9.17 31.96
C LEU A 263 -27.31 -8.20 31.86
N TRP A 264 -26.10 -8.67 32.19
CA TRP A 264 -24.84 -7.92 32.11
C TRP A 264 -24.25 -7.78 30.69
N SER A 265 -24.62 -8.66 29.75
CA SER A 265 -24.25 -8.54 28.33
C SER A 265 -24.86 -7.26 27.72
N ARG A 266 -26.06 -6.89 28.16
CA ARG A 266 -26.89 -5.79 27.64
C ARG A 266 -26.31 -4.38 27.82
N TRP A 267 -25.46 -4.18 28.84
CA TRP A 267 -24.76 -2.90 29.04
C TRP A 267 -23.41 -2.84 28.31
N ARG A 268 -22.80 -3.98 27.96
CA ARG A 268 -21.55 -4.04 27.17
C ARG A 268 -21.79 -3.89 25.66
N THR A 269 -22.96 -4.27 25.15
CA THR A 269 -23.35 -4.10 23.74
C THR A 269 -23.37 -2.64 23.29
N ALA A 270 -23.78 -1.71 24.18
CA ALA A 270 -23.78 -0.27 23.89
C ALA A 270 -22.36 0.31 23.68
N ASN A 271 -21.38 -0.18 24.44
CA ASN A 271 -19.97 0.23 24.28
C ASN A 271 -19.34 -0.38 23.03
N ALA A 272 -19.70 -1.62 22.67
CA ALA A 272 -19.26 -2.25 21.42
C ALA A 272 -19.82 -1.54 20.18
N ALA A 273 -21.10 -1.15 20.20
CA ALA A 273 -21.74 -0.35 19.15
C ALA A 273 -21.08 1.03 18.98
N THR A 274 -20.70 1.68 20.09
CA THR A 274 -19.97 2.96 20.05
C THR A 274 -18.56 2.79 19.49
N LYS A 275 -17.87 1.69 19.83
CA LYS A 275 -16.53 1.35 19.30
C LYS A 275 -16.59 1.05 17.80
N LEU A 276 -17.59 0.30 17.34
CA LEU A 276 -17.81 0.04 15.91
C LEU A 276 -18.15 1.31 15.15
N HIS A 277 -19.00 2.19 15.70
CA HIS A 277 -19.32 3.48 15.07
C HIS A 277 -18.10 4.40 14.99
N THR A 278 -17.22 4.37 15.99
CA THR A 278 -15.95 5.11 15.98
C THR A 278 -15.00 4.54 14.91
N VAL A 279 -14.88 3.21 14.80
CA VAL A 279 -14.08 2.56 13.73
C VAL A 279 -14.68 2.83 12.34
N LEU A 280 -16.02 2.83 12.20
CA LEU A 280 -16.68 3.15 10.94
C LEU A 280 -16.48 4.62 10.54
N LEU A 281 -16.54 5.56 11.50
CA LEU A 281 -16.25 6.97 11.26
C LEU A 281 -14.77 7.20 10.96
N ASP A 282 -13.87 6.56 11.71
CA ASP A 282 -12.42 6.63 11.48
C ASP A 282 -12.07 6.05 10.10
N VAL A 283 -12.70 4.96 9.65
CA VAL A 283 -12.43 4.38 8.32
C VAL A 283 -13.06 5.22 7.19
N ASP A 284 -14.22 5.84 7.38
CA ASP A 284 -14.82 6.75 6.38
C ASP A 284 -14.00 8.06 6.24
N GLU A 285 -13.47 8.59 7.36
CA GLU A 285 -12.58 9.77 7.38
C GLU A 285 -11.15 9.45 6.88
N LEU A 286 -10.65 8.24 7.14
CA LEU A 286 -9.30 7.81 6.73
C LEU A 286 -9.24 7.28 5.28
N THR A 287 -10.29 6.63 4.77
CA THR A 287 -10.38 6.30 3.33
C THR A 287 -10.48 7.56 2.47
N GLU A 288 -11.06 8.65 3.01
CA GLU A 288 -11.03 9.97 2.35
C GLU A 288 -9.61 10.58 2.37
N HIS A 289 -8.77 10.27 3.35
CA HIS A 289 -7.36 10.72 3.40
C HIS A 289 -6.44 9.93 2.45
N ALA A 290 -6.64 8.62 2.33
CA ALA A 290 -5.96 7.71 1.39
C ALA A 290 -6.15 8.13 -0.07
N ASP A 291 -7.42 8.29 -0.47
CA ASP A 291 -7.80 8.64 -1.85
C ASP A 291 -7.36 10.09 -2.21
N ASN A 292 -6.97 10.93 -1.23
CA ASN A 292 -6.63 12.35 -1.41
C ASN A 292 -5.13 12.72 -1.33
N ALA A 293 -4.22 11.79 -1.03
CA ALA A 293 -2.79 12.11 -0.89
C ALA A 293 -2.16 12.64 -2.20
N ILE A 294 -2.63 12.18 -3.36
CA ILE A 294 -2.35 12.77 -4.68
C ILE A 294 -3.61 13.42 -5.24
N LYS A 295 -3.74 14.74 -5.06
CA LYS A 295 -4.92 15.51 -5.49
C LYS A 295 -5.00 15.77 -6.99
N PHE A 296 -3.93 15.54 -7.75
CA PHE A 296 -3.88 15.91 -9.16
C PHE A 296 -3.09 14.88 -9.97
N LEU A 297 -3.80 13.94 -10.60
CA LEU A 297 -3.33 13.31 -11.85
C LEU A 297 -3.52 14.36 -12.94
N SER A 298 -2.49 15.17 -13.18
CA SER A 298 -2.62 16.43 -13.90
C SER A 298 -2.86 16.27 -15.41
N ASP A 299 -2.82 15.03 -15.92
CA ASP A 299 -3.12 14.69 -17.31
C ASP A 299 -3.72 13.27 -17.45
N MET A 300 -4.29 13.00 -18.62
CA MET A 300 -4.94 11.73 -18.96
C MET A 300 -3.97 10.54 -18.98
N PHE A 301 -2.69 10.76 -19.29
CA PHE A 301 -1.71 9.67 -19.36
C PHE A 301 -1.33 9.19 -17.96
N SER A 302 -1.02 10.12 -17.06
CA SER A 302 -0.74 9.88 -15.65
C SER A 302 -1.89 9.12 -15.00
N ALA A 303 -3.14 9.49 -15.31
CA ALA A 303 -4.31 8.75 -14.83
C ALA A 303 -4.39 7.31 -15.36
N ARG A 304 -4.07 7.09 -16.64
CA ARG A 304 -4.01 5.74 -17.23
C ARG A 304 -2.86 4.92 -16.65
N LEU A 305 -1.70 5.52 -16.47
CA LEU A 305 -0.51 4.91 -15.89
C LEU A 305 -0.78 4.48 -14.45
N TYR A 306 -1.34 5.38 -13.63
CA TYR A 306 -1.77 5.05 -12.27
C TYR A 306 -2.79 3.91 -12.25
N LYS A 307 -3.85 3.98 -13.08
CA LYS A 307 -4.86 2.93 -13.15
C LYS A 307 -4.25 1.57 -13.51
N LEU A 308 -3.32 1.55 -14.46
CA LEU A 308 -2.60 0.34 -14.84
C LEU A 308 -1.71 -0.15 -13.68
N ALA A 309 -0.96 0.75 -13.03
CA ALA A 309 -0.11 0.43 -11.90
C ALA A 309 -0.90 -0.18 -10.73
N ALA A 310 -1.93 0.51 -10.26
CA ALA A 310 -2.80 0.05 -9.19
C ALA A 310 -3.41 -1.32 -9.50
N SER A 311 -3.90 -1.52 -10.73
CA SER A 311 -4.47 -2.80 -11.16
C SER A 311 -3.44 -3.92 -11.24
N ARG A 312 -2.18 -3.64 -11.59
CA ARG A 312 -1.12 -4.66 -11.71
C ARG A 312 -0.51 -5.03 -10.35
N ILE A 313 -0.43 -4.06 -9.45
CA ILE A 313 0.05 -4.22 -8.07
C ILE A 313 -1.00 -4.93 -7.19
N GLY A 314 -2.28 -4.90 -7.58
CA GLY A 314 -3.36 -5.58 -6.83
C GLY A 314 -4.09 -4.68 -5.83
N VAL A 315 -3.99 -3.35 -5.98
CA VAL A 315 -4.69 -2.38 -5.12
C VAL A 315 -6.22 -2.61 -5.12
N PRO A 316 -6.90 -2.81 -6.29
CA PRO A 316 -8.35 -3.02 -6.29
C PRO A 316 -8.79 -4.25 -5.51
N ASP A 317 -8.00 -5.32 -5.53
CA ASP A 317 -8.36 -6.59 -4.87
C ASP A 317 -8.51 -6.39 -3.35
N TYR A 318 -7.56 -5.68 -2.73
CA TYR A 318 -7.65 -5.34 -1.32
C TYR A 318 -8.69 -4.27 -1.01
N LYS A 319 -8.87 -3.28 -1.92
CA LYS A 319 -9.95 -2.29 -1.77
C LYS A 319 -11.33 -2.96 -1.72
N ASP A 320 -11.58 -3.92 -2.60
CA ASP A 320 -12.84 -4.65 -2.64
C ASP A 320 -13.04 -5.53 -1.40
N LEU A 321 -11.98 -6.17 -0.87
CA LEU A 321 -12.02 -6.93 0.38
C LEU A 321 -12.39 -6.04 1.58
N VAL A 322 -11.76 -4.87 1.70
CA VAL A 322 -12.06 -3.89 2.75
C VAL A 322 -13.51 -3.42 2.66
N GLN A 323 -14.00 -3.10 1.46
CA GLN A 323 -15.40 -2.69 1.25
C GLN A 323 -16.40 -3.79 1.66
N GLN A 324 -16.11 -5.04 1.34
CA GLN A 324 -16.93 -6.17 1.78
C GLN A 324 -16.95 -6.30 3.30
N LYS A 325 -15.78 -6.21 3.96
CA LYS A 325 -15.67 -6.28 5.42
C LYS A 325 -16.40 -5.13 6.12
N LEU A 326 -16.32 -3.91 5.59
CA LEU A 326 -17.07 -2.76 6.10
C LEU A 326 -18.58 -2.99 6.03
N LYS A 327 -19.07 -3.49 4.89
CA LYS A 327 -20.48 -3.83 4.74
C LYS A 327 -20.92 -4.91 5.75
N THR A 328 -20.11 -5.95 5.95
CA THR A 328 -20.37 -6.98 6.97
C THR A 328 -20.38 -6.39 8.38
N ALA A 329 -19.46 -5.47 8.70
CA ALA A 329 -19.44 -4.77 9.98
C ALA A 329 -20.70 -3.93 10.21
N GLU A 330 -21.17 -3.22 9.18
CA GLU A 330 -22.42 -2.44 9.21
C GLU A 330 -23.65 -3.33 9.42
N GLU A 331 -23.74 -4.45 8.71
CA GLU A 331 -24.82 -5.44 8.88
C GLU A 331 -24.83 -6.02 10.31
N LEU A 332 -23.65 -6.32 10.86
CA LEU A 332 -23.50 -6.82 12.23
C LEU A 332 -23.90 -5.78 13.28
N TYR A 333 -23.52 -4.52 13.07
CA TYR A 333 -23.96 -3.40 13.89
C TYR A 333 -25.48 -3.27 13.91
N HIS A 334 -26.12 -3.28 12.74
CA HIS A 334 -27.58 -3.20 12.63
C HIS A 334 -28.25 -4.39 13.33
N PHE A 335 -27.75 -5.61 13.15
CA PHE A 335 -28.24 -6.79 13.85
C PHE A 335 -28.16 -6.65 15.38
N MET A 336 -27.03 -6.16 15.90
CA MET A 336 -26.85 -5.92 17.35
C MET A 336 -27.81 -4.85 17.88
N VAL A 337 -28.02 -3.77 17.13
CA VAL A 337 -28.97 -2.69 17.47
C VAL A 337 -30.41 -3.20 17.46
N ASP A 338 -30.78 -4.00 16.47
CA ASP A 338 -32.11 -4.60 16.36
C ASP A 338 -32.37 -5.59 17.49
N GLN A 339 -31.40 -6.43 17.83
CA GLN A 339 -31.50 -7.35 18.97
C GLN A 339 -31.66 -6.58 20.30
N PHE A 340 -31.00 -5.42 20.45
CA PHE A 340 -31.18 -4.54 21.61
C PHE A 340 -32.59 -3.92 21.66
N ASN A 341 -33.11 -3.45 20.53
CA ASN A 341 -34.46 -2.88 20.42
C ASN A 341 -35.56 -3.93 20.63
N GLN A 342 -35.40 -5.13 20.06
CA GLN A 342 -36.30 -6.26 20.27
C GLN A 342 -36.29 -6.73 21.72
N SER A 343 -35.14 -6.65 22.40
CA SER A 343 -35.04 -6.91 23.85
C SER A 343 -35.85 -5.90 24.68
N ARG A 344 -35.92 -4.62 24.28
CA ARG A 344 -36.79 -3.63 24.94
C ARG A 344 -38.28 -3.95 24.74
N ALA A 345 -38.66 -4.39 23.55
CA ALA A 345 -40.03 -4.83 23.27
C ALA A 345 -40.41 -6.06 24.11
N PHE A 346 -39.51 -7.06 24.22
CA PHE A 346 -39.72 -8.24 25.06
C PHE A 346 -39.85 -7.91 26.56
N VAL A 347 -39.04 -6.98 27.07
CA VAL A 347 -39.15 -6.55 28.49
C VAL A 347 -40.46 -5.81 28.74
N LEU A 348 -40.92 -4.97 27.80
CA LEU A 348 -42.23 -4.32 27.89
C LEU A 348 -43.37 -5.34 27.85
N GLU A 349 -43.30 -6.33 26.95
CA GLU A 349 -44.29 -7.40 26.84
C GLU A 349 -44.32 -8.26 28.12
N LEU A 350 -43.15 -8.67 28.63
CA LEU A 350 -43.03 -9.42 29.88
C LEU A 350 -43.54 -8.61 31.06
N MET A 351 -43.29 -7.30 31.10
CA MET A 351 -43.78 -6.41 32.17
C MET A 351 -45.31 -6.29 32.13
N VAL A 352 -45.91 -6.18 30.95
CA VAL A 352 -47.37 -6.21 30.78
C VAL A 352 -47.94 -7.55 31.25
N VAL A 353 -47.32 -8.67 30.87
CA VAL A 353 -47.75 -10.02 31.32
C VAL A 353 -47.64 -10.15 32.84
N VAL A 354 -46.53 -9.68 33.45
CA VAL A 354 -46.34 -9.72 34.91
C VAL A 354 -47.38 -8.85 35.63
N ILE A 355 -47.67 -7.64 35.14
CA ILE A 355 -48.73 -6.77 35.68
C ILE A 355 -50.08 -7.49 35.62
N LEU A 356 -50.40 -8.11 34.48
CA LEU A 356 -51.66 -8.82 34.26
C LEU A 356 -51.80 -10.05 35.17
N VAL A 357 -50.71 -10.80 35.41
CA VAL A 357 -50.68 -11.91 36.37
C VAL A 357 -50.87 -11.42 37.81
N ILE A 358 -50.24 -10.31 38.20
CA ILE A 358 -50.41 -9.71 39.54
C ILE A 358 -51.86 -9.26 39.74
N GLU A 359 -52.45 -8.58 38.76
CA GLU A 359 -53.87 -8.17 38.80
C GLU A 359 -54.81 -9.37 38.91
N LEU A 360 -54.57 -10.42 38.13
CA LEU A 360 -55.38 -11.63 38.17
C LEU A 360 -55.32 -12.31 39.55
N VAL A 361 -54.11 -12.42 40.12
CA VAL A 361 -53.93 -12.99 41.47
C VAL A 361 -54.58 -12.14 42.54
N MET A 362 -54.52 -10.80 42.43
CA MET A 362 -55.25 -9.90 43.34
C MET A 362 -56.76 -10.01 43.17
N LEU A 363 -57.27 -10.12 41.95
CA LEU A 363 -58.69 -10.30 41.65
C LEU A 363 -59.24 -11.60 42.25
N PHE A 364 -58.50 -12.71 42.13
CA PHE A 364 -58.90 -14.00 42.70
C PHE A 364 -58.68 -14.12 44.22
N ARG A 365 -57.81 -13.28 44.81
CA ARG A 365 -57.63 -13.17 46.27
C ARG A 365 -58.59 -12.15 46.91
N GLY A 366 -59.19 -11.27 46.13
CA GLY A 366 -60.33 -10.46 46.53
C GLY A 366 -61.55 -11.34 46.66
N LYS A 367 -61.98 -11.63 47.89
CA LYS A 367 -63.27 -12.29 48.15
C LYS A 367 -64.40 -11.48 47.48
N PRO A 368 -65.43 -12.12 46.90
CA PRO A 368 -66.67 -11.44 46.60
C PRO A 368 -67.27 -10.96 47.92
N GLY A 369 -67.16 -9.66 48.16
CA GLY A 369 -67.86 -8.96 49.21
C GLY A 369 -69.10 -8.31 48.62
N PHE A 370 -70.11 -9.13 48.31
CA PHE A 370 -71.51 -8.92 48.67
C PHE A 370 -72.21 -10.28 48.77
#